data_AF-A0A935ZVT6-F1
#
_entry.id   AF-A0A935ZVT6-F1
#
_cell.length_a   1.000
_cell.length_b   1.000
_cell.length_c   1.000
_cell.angle_alpha   90.00
_cell.angle_beta   90.00
_cell.angle_gamma   90.00
#
_symmetry.space_group_name_H-M   'P 1'
#
loop_
_entity.id
_entity.type
_entity.pdbx_description
1 polymer ?
#
loop_
_entity_poly.entity_id
_entity_poly.type
_entity_poly.pdbx_seq_one_letter_code
_entity_poly.pdbx_strand_id
1 'polypeptide(L)'
;MQLKISILLTALLSQVSFGQNKDLIIVRNFAEQYNPSFESNMGVPALGNIKNEVINAIKELRGASKVELEKYLTLIFIKLYRAHLECCHQSFELRLSDKTYIDQNQDPLLYEFNLLIKMFKQNEMIPFISSRISYDYVMSHSYLLEYNKIKSEIKIIDRLLDKINKGIYWKD
;
A
#
# COMPACT_ATOMS: atom_id res chain seq x y z
N MET A 1 -1.04 30.51 -37.14
CA MET A 1 -0.75 30.46 -35.68
C MET A 1 -1.49 29.32 -34.97
N GLN A 2 -2.73 28.98 -35.36
CA GLN A 2 -3.53 27.89 -34.75
C GLN A 2 -2.95 26.47 -34.95
N LEU A 3 -2.31 26.18 -36.09
CA LEU A 3 -1.74 24.85 -36.37
C LEU A 3 -0.60 24.45 -35.41
N LYS A 4 0.24 25.42 -35.02
CA LYS A 4 1.37 25.19 -34.10
C LYS A 4 0.91 24.90 -32.67
N ILE A 5 -0.19 25.52 -32.24
CA ILE A 5 -0.80 25.31 -30.92
C ILE A 5 -1.41 23.90 -30.84
N SER A 6 -2.07 23.46 -31.90
CA SER A 6 -2.69 22.11 -31.95
C SER A 6 -1.67 20.97 -31.87
N ILE A 7 -0.48 21.12 -32.48
CA ILE A 7 0.59 20.11 -32.45
C ILE A 7 1.27 20.06 -31.07
N LEU A 8 1.46 21.23 -30.44
CA LEU A 8 2.00 21.31 -29.08
C LEU A 8 1.07 20.65 -28.05
N LEU A 9 -0.25 20.88 -28.18
CA LEU A 9 -1.24 20.24 -27.30
C LEU A 9 -1.28 18.72 -27.46
N THR A 10 -1.25 18.18 -28.67
CA THR A 10 -1.25 16.72 -28.87
C THR A 10 0.05 16.06 -28.42
N ALA A 11 1.21 16.71 -28.58
CA ALA A 11 2.47 16.21 -28.05
C ALA A 11 2.52 16.20 -26.52
N LEU A 12 1.98 17.23 -25.86
CA LEU A 12 1.86 17.29 -24.40
C LEU A 12 0.91 16.21 -23.87
N LEU A 13 -0.25 16.03 -24.51
CA LEU A 13 -1.23 15.01 -24.11
C LEU A 13 -0.71 13.58 -24.30
N SER A 14 0.03 13.32 -25.39
CA SER A 14 0.60 12.00 -25.63
C SER A 14 1.71 11.65 -24.62
N GLN A 15 2.58 12.60 -24.28
CA GLN A 15 3.60 12.44 -23.25
C GLN A 15 2.99 12.17 -21.86
N VAL A 16 1.91 12.88 -21.51
CA VAL A 16 1.18 12.64 -20.26
C VAL A 16 0.57 11.24 -20.24
N SER A 17 -0.10 10.81 -21.31
CA SER A 17 -0.69 9.46 -21.36
C SER A 17 0.36 8.34 -21.33
N PHE A 18 1.52 8.55 -21.95
CA PHE A 18 2.60 7.58 -21.99
C PHE A 18 3.32 7.46 -20.64
N GLY A 19 3.57 8.58 -19.96
CA GLY A 19 4.13 8.61 -18.61
C GLY A 19 3.23 7.89 -17.60
N GLN A 20 1.92 8.19 -17.62
CA GLN A 20 0.92 7.53 -16.78
C GLN A 20 0.89 6.01 -16.97
N ASN A 21 1.07 5.54 -18.21
CA ASN A 21 1.13 4.10 -18.50
C ASN A 21 2.38 3.46 -17.88
N LYS A 22 3.54 4.13 -17.96
CA LYS A 22 4.79 3.64 -17.38
C LYS A 22 4.73 3.57 -15.84
N ASP A 23 4.27 4.63 -15.19
CA ASP A 23 4.19 4.67 -13.72
C ASP A 23 3.20 3.63 -13.20
N LEU A 24 2.08 3.44 -13.90
CA LEU A 24 1.11 2.38 -13.60
C LEU A 24 1.75 1.00 -13.65
N ILE A 25 2.56 0.70 -14.66
CA ILE A 25 3.27 -0.58 -14.79
C ILE A 25 4.25 -0.76 -13.63
N ILE A 26 5.02 0.27 -13.28
CA ILE A 26 5.98 0.22 -12.16
C ILE A 26 5.27 -0.13 -10.86
N VAL A 27 4.19 0.60 -10.52
CA VAL A 27 3.46 0.42 -9.26
C VAL A 27 2.73 -0.93 -9.23
N ARG A 28 2.10 -1.33 -10.34
CA ARG A 28 1.48 -2.66 -10.48
C ARG A 28 2.50 -3.76 -10.25
N ASN A 29 3.60 -3.76 -10.99
CA ASN A 29 4.62 -4.81 -10.90
C ASN A 29 5.18 -4.90 -9.48
N PHE A 30 5.47 -3.75 -8.87
CA PHE A 30 5.91 -3.71 -7.48
C PHE A 30 4.87 -4.32 -6.54
N ALA A 31 3.62 -3.87 -6.54
CA ALA A 31 2.59 -4.37 -5.62
C ALA A 31 2.31 -5.87 -5.81
N GLU A 32 2.26 -6.32 -7.06
CA GLU A 32 1.98 -7.71 -7.38
C GLU A 32 3.12 -8.66 -6.97
N GLN A 33 4.37 -8.22 -7.07
CA GLN A 33 5.56 -8.99 -6.69
C GLN A 33 6.02 -8.70 -5.27
N TYR A 34 5.43 -7.71 -4.60
CA TYR A 34 5.81 -7.31 -3.25
C TYR A 34 5.72 -8.50 -2.30
N ASN A 35 6.80 -8.67 -1.55
CA ASN A 35 6.91 -9.61 -0.45
C ASN A 35 7.53 -8.85 0.74
N PRO A 36 6.90 -8.86 1.92
CA PRO A 36 7.46 -8.22 3.11
C PRO A 36 8.87 -8.73 3.44
N SER A 37 9.75 -7.80 3.84
CA SER A 37 11.10 -8.15 4.28
C SER A 37 11.06 -8.65 5.71
N PHE A 38 11.83 -9.71 6.01
CA PHE A 38 12.04 -10.23 7.36
C PHE A 38 13.37 -9.76 7.95
N GLU A 39 14.07 -8.84 7.27
CA GLU A 39 15.40 -8.37 7.66
C GLU A 39 15.37 -7.40 8.86
N SER A 40 14.20 -6.93 9.29
CA SER A 40 14.06 -6.02 10.43
C SER A 40 14.01 -6.73 11.79
N ASN A 41 14.52 -6.02 12.80
CA ASN A 41 14.54 -6.33 14.25
C ASN A 41 13.63 -7.48 14.67
N MET A 42 14.25 -8.65 14.94
CA MET A 42 13.62 -9.85 15.51
C MET A 42 12.78 -10.70 14.54
N GLY A 43 12.88 -10.48 13.23
CA GLY A 43 12.22 -11.33 12.23
C GLY A 43 10.75 -10.99 11.99
N VAL A 44 10.28 -9.85 12.49
CA VAL A 44 8.95 -9.32 12.18
C VAL A 44 8.96 -8.76 10.75
N PRO A 45 8.00 -9.14 9.89
CA PRO A 45 7.88 -8.59 8.54
C PRO A 45 7.77 -7.06 8.52
N ALA A 46 8.33 -6.40 7.51
CA ALA A 46 8.22 -4.96 7.32
C ALA A 46 8.14 -4.57 5.84
N LEU A 47 7.86 -3.28 5.58
CA LEU A 47 7.85 -2.72 4.21
C LEU A 47 9.18 -2.88 3.48
N GLY A 48 10.29 -2.95 4.21
CA GLY A 48 11.64 -3.05 3.66
C GLY A 48 12.10 -1.76 2.96
N ASN A 49 13.27 -1.81 2.32
CA ASN A 49 13.78 -0.69 1.54
C ASN A 49 13.14 -0.66 0.15
N ILE A 50 12.49 0.45 -0.19
CA ILE A 50 11.72 0.59 -1.43
C ILE A 50 12.47 1.53 -2.36
N LYS A 51 12.63 1.10 -3.61
CA LYS A 51 13.33 1.88 -4.63
C LYS A 51 12.64 3.23 -4.85
N ASN A 52 13.42 4.31 -4.92
CA ASN A 52 12.92 5.66 -5.20
C ASN A 52 12.06 5.74 -6.47
N GLU A 53 12.35 4.93 -7.48
CA GLU A 53 11.54 4.82 -8.70
C GLU A 53 10.07 4.47 -8.40
N VAL A 54 9.83 3.52 -7.49
CA VAL A 54 8.48 3.11 -7.10
C VAL A 54 7.77 4.23 -6.34
N ILE A 55 8.47 4.88 -5.41
CA ILE A 55 7.92 6.00 -4.63
C ILE A 55 7.54 7.17 -5.54
N ASN A 56 8.37 7.47 -6.53
CA ASN A 56 8.08 8.53 -7.50
C ASN A 56 6.87 8.18 -8.38
N ALA A 57 6.81 6.94 -8.90
CA ALA A 57 5.67 6.49 -9.69
C ALA A 57 4.34 6.55 -8.89
N ILE A 58 4.36 6.21 -7.60
CA ILE A 58 3.20 6.35 -6.70
C ILE A 58 2.76 7.82 -6.59
N LYS A 59 3.70 8.75 -6.39
CA LYS A 59 3.42 10.18 -6.28
C LYS A 59 2.78 10.74 -7.56
N GLU A 60 3.27 10.33 -8.73
CA GLU A 60 2.71 10.76 -10.02
C GLU A 60 1.29 10.20 -10.23
N LEU A 61 1.05 8.92 -9.91
CA LEU A 61 -0.26 8.30 -10.07
C LEU A 61 -1.34 8.90 -9.15
N ARG A 62 -0.97 9.58 -8.06
CA ARG A 62 -1.92 10.22 -7.14
C ARG A 62 -2.84 11.21 -7.86
N GLY A 63 -2.32 11.96 -8.81
CA GLY A 63 -3.08 12.93 -9.59
C GLY A 63 -3.77 12.36 -10.83
N ALA A 64 -3.29 11.23 -11.34
CA ALA A 64 -3.66 10.70 -12.65
C ALA A 64 -4.60 9.48 -12.61
N SER A 65 -4.40 8.56 -11.67
CA SER A 65 -5.03 7.23 -11.69
C SER A 65 -5.33 6.74 -10.28
N LYS A 66 -6.12 7.52 -9.52
CA LYS A 66 -6.41 7.26 -8.10
C LYS A 66 -6.95 5.86 -7.82
N VAL A 67 -7.87 5.36 -8.65
CA VAL A 67 -8.49 4.03 -8.47
C VAL A 67 -7.46 2.91 -8.61
N GLU A 68 -6.58 3.00 -9.59
CA GLU A 68 -5.51 2.01 -9.78
C GLU A 68 -4.48 2.09 -8.66
N LEU A 69 -4.07 3.31 -8.30
CA LEU A 69 -3.14 3.53 -7.18
C LEU A 69 -3.70 2.94 -5.88
N GLU A 70 -4.98 3.16 -5.60
CA GLU A 70 -5.66 2.61 -4.43
C GLU A 70 -5.58 1.08 -4.40
N LYS A 71 -5.86 0.41 -5.51
CA LYS A 71 -5.76 -1.06 -5.61
C LYS A 71 -4.36 -1.54 -5.26
N TYR A 72 -3.31 -0.94 -5.84
CA TYR A 72 -1.94 -1.42 -5.65
C TYR A 72 -1.37 -1.07 -4.28
N LEU A 73 -1.62 0.13 -3.75
CA LEU A 73 -1.22 0.47 -2.39
C LEU A 73 -1.92 -0.42 -1.36
N THR A 74 -3.23 -0.65 -1.53
CA THR A 74 -3.98 -1.56 -0.65
C THR A 74 -3.41 -2.97 -0.69
N LEU A 75 -3.08 -3.50 -1.88
CA LEU A 75 -2.49 -4.83 -2.02
C LEU A 75 -1.16 -4.96 -1.25
N ILE A 76 -0.30 -3.94 -1.29
CA ILE A 76 0.98 -3.93 -0.56
C ILE A 76 0.73 -4.06 0.95
N PHE A 77 -0.13 -3.21 1.51
CA PHE A 77 -0.38 -3.20 2.96
C PHE A 77 -1.14 -4.46 3.43
N ILE A 78 -2.03 -5.01 2.61
CA ILE A 78 -2.70 -6.28 2.90
C ILE A 78 -1.70 -7.44 2.96
N LYS A 79 -0.76 -7.51 2.01
CA LYS A 79 0.30 -8.52 2.03
C LYS A 79 1.18 -8.40 3.26
N LEU A 80 1.48 -7.18 3.68
CA LEU A 80 2.21 -6.93 4.93
C LEU A 80 1.42 -7.43 6.15
N TYR A 81 0.13 -7.10 6.23
CA TYR A 81 -0.70 -7.58 7.33
C TYR A 81 -0.84 -9.11 7.35
N ARG A 82 -1.02 -9.75 6.18
CA ARG A 82 -0.98 -11.21 6.08
C ARG A 82 0.32 -11.76 6.67
N ALA A 83 1.47 -11.22 6.28
CA ALA A 83 2.76 -11.70 6.78
C ALA A 83 2.89 -11.53 8.30
N HIS A 84 2.39 -10.43 8.88
CA HIS A 84 2.35 -10.24 10.33
C HIS A 84 1.52 -11.32 11.04
N LEU A 85 0.35 -11.67 10.48
CA LEU A 85 -0.49 -12.73 11.02
C LEU A 85 0.17 -14.11 10.88
N GLU A 86 0.88 -14.37 9.78
CA GLU A 86 1.58 -15.64 9.55
C GLU A 86 2.79 -15.82 10.47
N CYS A 87 3.60 -14.79 10.65
CA CYS A 87 4.78 -14.84 11.50
C CYS A 87 4.39 -14.92 12.97
N CYS A 88 3.50 -14.01 13.38
CA CYS A 88 3.45 -13.62 14.78
C CYS A 88 2.02 -13.42 15.29
N HIS A 89 1.01 -13.83 14.53
CA HIS A 89 -0.39 -13.93 14.94
C HIS A 89 -1.02 -12.64 15.49
N GLN A 90 -0.47 -11.48 15.13
CA GLN A 90 -0.95 -10.17 15.57
C GLN A 90 -0.64 -9.08 14.55
N SER A 91 -1.19 -7.88 14.75
CA SER A 91 -0.83 -6.70 13.95
C SER A 91 0.38 -5.97 14.54
N PHE A 92 1.14 -5.28 13.70
CA PHE A 92 2.31 -4.49 14.11
C PHE A 92 2.20 -3.03 13.68
N GLU A 93 3.10 -2.20 14.24
CA GLU A 93 3.28 -0.81 13.86
C GLU A 93 3.72 -0.73 12.38
N LEU A 94 3.12 0.19 11.62
CA LEU A 94 3.45 0.39 10.21
C LEU A 94 4.55 1.43 10.00
N ARG A 95 4.78 2.34 10.95
CA ARG A 95 5.87 3.31 10.86
C ARG A 95 7.22 2.61 10.96
N LEU A 96 8.12 3.04 10.08
CA LEU A 96 9.55 2.74 10.14
C LEU A 96 10.28 3.79 10.97
N SER A 97 9.72 5.00 11.07
CA SER A 97 10.24 6.06 11.92
C SER A 97 9.86 5.89 13.38
N ASP A 98 10.75 6.33 14.28
CA ASP A 98 10.45 6.47 15.72
C ASP A 98 9.57 7.70 16.02
N LYS A 99 9.03 8.35 14.97
CA LYS A 99 8.25 9.57 15.11
C LYS A 99 6.81 9.24 15.50
N THR A 100 6.22 10.13 16.27
CA THR A 100 4.83 9.98 16.72
C THR A 100 3.80 10.38 15.67
N TYR A 101 4.22 10.66 14.42
CA TYR A 101 3.38 11.03 13.29
C TYR A 101 3.90 10.34 12.02
N ILE A 102 3.11 10.31 10.95
CA ILE A 102 3.54 9.71 9.66
C ILE A 102 4.46 10.70 8.94
N ASP A 103 5.76 10.38 8.85
CA ASP A 103 6.73 11.23 8.18
C ASP A 103 6.82 10.88 6.70
N GLN A 104 6.65 11.86 5.81
CA GLN A 104 6.65 11.60 4.37
C GLN A 104 8.00 11.07 3.84
N ASN A 105 9.11 11.44 4.46
CA ASN A 105 10.45 11.07 3.99
C ASN A 105 10.88 9.72 4.58
N GLN A 106 10.53 9.45 5.84
CA GLN A 106 10.87 8.19 6.52
C GLN A 106 9.84 7.08 6.28
N ASP A 107 8.57 7.44 6.09
CA ASP A 107 7.45 6.51 5.89
C ASP A 107 6.71 6.76 4.55
N PRO A 108 7.40 6.84 3.39
CA PRO A 108 6.81 7.35 2.16
C PRO A 108 5.61 6.55 1.65
N LEU A 109 5.61 5.21 1.76
CA LEU A 109 4.44 4.42 1.39
C LEU A 109 3.28 4.57 2.35
N LEU A 110 3.56 4.59 3.65
CA LEU A 110 2.53 4.76 4.67
C LEU A 110 1.88 6.14 4.55
N TYR A 111 2.67 7.15 4.22
CA TYR A 111 2.19 8.49 3.93
C TYR A 111 1.20 8.49 2.75
N GLU A 112 1.58 7.90 1.62
CA GLU A 112 0.71 7.84 0.43
C GLU A 112 -0.54 6.98 0.68
N PHE A 113 -0.43 5.90 1.45
CA PHE A 113 -1.58 5.10 1.86
C PHE A 113 -2.51 5.87 2.81
N ASN A 114 -1.98 6.61 3.77
CA ASN A 114 -2.78 7.46 4.65
C ASN A 114 -3.50 8.59 3.88
N LEU A 115 -2.88 9.13 2.82
CA LEU A 115 -3.55 10.09 1.94
C LEU A 115 -4.77 9.48 1.21
N LEU A 116 -4.72 8.18 0.90
CA LEU A 116 -5.85 7.46 0.30
C LEU A 116 -6.98 7.25 1.30
N ILE A 117 -6.67 6.64 2.45
CA ILE A 117 -7.68 6.20 3.42
C ILE A 117 -8.16 7.33 4.35
N LYS A 118 -7.38 8.41 4.45
CA LYS A 118 -7.64 9.61 5.26
C LYS A 118 -7.95 9.32 6.74
N MET A 119 -7.36 8.27 7.29
CA MET A 119 -7.64 7.84 8.66
C MET A 119 -6.96 8.75 9.69
N PHE A 120 -5.76 9.24 9.39
CA PHE A 120 -5.01 10.11 10.29
C PHE A 120 -4.74 11.46 9.65
N LYS A 121 -4.86 12.52 10.45
CA LYS A 121 -4.45 13.87 10.04
C LYS A 121 -2.93 13.98 10.06
N GLN A 122 -2.41 14.78 9.15
CA GLN A 122 -0.97 15.04 9.08
C GLN A 122 -0.52 15.82 10.32
N ASN A 123 0.66 15.48 10.83
CA ASN A 123 1.31 16.13 11.99
C ASN A 123 0.54 16.02 13.32
N GLU A 124 -0.50 15.18 13.40
CA GLU A 124 -1.10 14.80 14.67
C GLU A 124 -0.34 13.62 15.29
N MET A 125 -0.32 13.59 16.62
CA MET A 125 0.27 12.48 17.36
C MET A 125 -0.61 11.24 17.20
N ILE A 126 -0.01 10.17 16.68
CA ILE A 126 -0.65 8.86 16.47
C ILE A 126 0.10 7.87 17.36
N PRO A 127 -0.55 7.31 18.42
CA PRO A 127 0.11 6.39 19.32
C PRO A 127 0.58 5.11 18.60
N PHE A 128 -0.28 4.52 17.78
CA PHE A 128 0.00 3.27 17.07
C PHE A 128 -0.74 3.20 15.75
N ILE A 129 -0.07 2.76 14.69
CA ILE A 129 -0.67 2.52 13.38
C ILE A 129 -0.65 1.02 13.09
N SER A 130 -1.76 0.35 13.41
CA SER A 130 -1.90 -1.09 13.21
C SER A 130 -1.86 -1.46 11.74
N SER A 131 -1.07 -2.49 11.38
CA SER A 131 -1.09 -3.09 10.05
C SER A 131 -2.46 -3.61 9.60
N ARG A 132 -3.35 -3.92 10.56
CA ARG A 132 -4.73 -4.37 10.29
C ARG A 132 -5.56 -3.33 9.54
N ILE A 133 -5.20 -2.05 9.62
CA ILE A 133 -5.90 -0.94 8.97
C ILE A 133 -6.23 -1.20 7.48
N SER A 134 -5.35 -1.92 6.78
CA SER A 134 -5.54 -2.26 5.36
C SER A 134 -6.63 -3.31 5.13
N TYR A 135 -6.77 -4.28 6.04
CA TYR A 135 -7.86 -5.24 6.03
C TYR A 135 -9.19 -4.56 6.33
N ASP A 136 -9.25 -3.75 7.38
CA ASP A 136 -10.46 -3.01 7.75
C ASP A 136 -10.89 -2.05 6.63
N TYR A 137 -9.92 -1.45 5.92
CA TYR A 137 -10.18 -0.64 4.74
C TYR A 137 -10.86 -1.43 3.61
N VAL A 138 -10.36 -2.62 3.27
CA VAL A 138 -10.99 -3.45 2.23
C VAL A 138 -12.37 -3.95 2.63
N MET A 139 -12.58 -4.27 3.91
CA MET A 139 -13.89 -4.67 4.42
C MET A 139 -14.92 -3.54 4.31
N SER A 140 -14.49 -2.28 4.43
CA SER A 140 -15.36 -1.11 4.24
C SER A 140 -15.48 -0.66 2.78
N HIS A 141 -14.60 -1.13 1.88
CA HIS A 141 -14.53 -0.75 0.47
C HIS A 141 -14.56 -2.00 -0.42
N SER A 142 -15.70 -2.71 -0.39
CA SER A 142 -15.82 -4.05 -0.99
C SER A 142 -15.55 -4.14 -2.49
N TYR A 143 -15.61 -3.04 -3.24
CA TYR A 143 -15.23 -3.00 -4.66
C TYR A 143 -13.75 -3.39 -4.88
N LEU A 144 -12.90 -3.23 -3.87
CA LEU A 144 -11.49 -3.67 -3.94
C LEU A 144 -11.38 -5.20 -4.05
N LEU A 145 -12.42 -5.95 -3.65
CA LEU A 145 -12.50 -7.41 -3.82
C LEU A 145 -12.77 -7.84 -5.27
N GLU A 146 -13.12 -6.92 -6.17
CA GLU A 146 -13.18 -7.21 -7.61
C GLU A 146 -11.79 -7.50 -8.17
N TYR A 147 -10.73 -6.98 -7.54
CA TYR A 147 -9.37 -7.30 -7.89
C TYR A 147 -8.93 -8.61 -7.23
N ASN A 148 -8.80 -9.66 -8.05
CA ASN A 148 -8.57 -11.03 -7.60
C ASN A 148 -7.36 -11.21 -6.67
N LYS A 149 -6.31 -10.39 -6.80
CA LYS A 149 -5.14 -10.45 -5.91
C LYS A 149 -5.49 -10.03 -4.49
N ILE A 150 -6.18 -8.91 -4.31
CA ILE A 150 -6.69 -8.48 -2.99
C ILE A 150 -7.63 -9.53 -2.41
N LYS A 151 -8.60 -10.01 -3.21
CA LYS A 151 -9.55 -11.04 -2.78
C LYS A 151 -8.85 -12.32 -2.28
N SER A 152 -7.75 -12.70 -2.93
CA SER A 152 -6.98 -13.89 -2.55
C SER A 152 -6.26 -13.71 -1.21
N GLU A 153 -5.63 -12.55 -1.00
CA GLU A 153 -4.98 -12.21 0.27
C GLU A 153 -5.99 -12.14 1.43
N ILE A 154 -7.16 -11.54 1.22
CA ILE A 154 -8.24 -11.49 2.22
C ILE A 154 -8.66 -12.89 2.65
N LYS A 155 -8.86 -13.83 1.72
CA LYS A 155 -9.19 -15.23 2.06
C LYS A 155 -8.09 -15.91 2.87
N ILE A 156 -6.83 -15.52 2.72
CA ILE A 156 -5.74 -16.06 3.54
C ILE A 156 -5.84 -15.45 4.94
N ILE A 157 -5.98 -14.14 5.03
CA ILE A 157 -6.13 -13.41 6.30
C ILE A 157 -7.31 -13.94 7.10
N ASP A 158 -8.49 -14.11 6.50
CA ASP A 158 -9.68 -14.61 7.20
C ASP A 158 -9.44 -16.00 7.81
N ARG A 159 -8.74 -16.88 7.08
CA ARG A 159 -8.36 -18.21 7.59
C ARG A 159 -7.36 -18.13 8.74
N LEU A 160 -6.39 -17.21 8.67
CA LEU A 160 -5.43 -17.00 9.76
C LEU A 160 -6.14 -16.48 11.01
N LEU A 161 -7.00 -15.47 10.86
CA LEU A 161 -7.78 -14.89 11.96
C LEU A 161 -8.69 -15.93 12.61
N ASP A 162 -9.38 -16.77 11.83
CA ASP A 162 -10.19 -17.87 12.38
C ASP A 162 -9.35 -18.84 13.23
N LYS A 163 -8.16 -19.22 12.77
CA LYS A 163 -7.26 -20.08 13.54
C LYS A 163 -6.76 -19.42 14.82
N ILE A 164 -6.40 -18.13 14.76
CA ILE A 164 -5.95 -17.33 15.91
C ILE A 164 -7.08 -17.24 16.94
N ASN A 165 -8.31 -16.95 16.51
CA ASN A 165 -9.49 -16.83 17.37
C ASN A 165 -9.88 -18.16 18.02
N LYS A 166 -9.68 -19.29 17.33
CA LYS A 166 -9.85 -20.64 17.88
C LYS A 166 -8.73 -21.07 18.82
N GLY A 167 -7.73 -20.20 19.01
CA GLY A 167 -6.55 -20.44 19.81
C GLY A 167 -5.70 -21.61 19.35
N ILE A 168 -5.71 -21.92 18.05
CA ILE A 168 -4.95 -23.06 17.49
C ILE A 168 -3.44 -22.91 17.75
N TYR A 169 -2.95 -21.68 17.84
CA TYR A 169 -1.54 -21.35 18.07
C TYR A 169 -1.16 -21.23 19.55
N TRP A 170 -2.12 -21.34 20.47
CA TRP A 170 -1.92 -21.14 21.92
C TRP A 170 -2.22 -22.40 22.74
N LYS A 171 -2.47 -23.52 22.07
CA LYS A 171 -2.66 -24.82 22.73
C LYS A 171 -1.30 -25.48 22.89
N ASP A 172 -0.80 -25.48 24.11
CA ASP A 172 0.35 -26.27 24.56
C ASP A 172 0.03 -27.77 24.52
#